data_AF-A0A2C5XE65-F1
#
_entry.id   AF-A0A2C5XE65-F1
#
_cell.length_a   1.000
_cell.length_b   1.000
_cell.length_c   1.000
_cell.angle_alpha   90.00
_cell.angle_beta   90.00
_cell.angle_gamma   90.00
#
_symmetry.space_group_name_H-M   'P 1'
#
loop_
_entity.id
_entity.type
_entity.pdbx_description
1 polymer ?
#
loop_
_entity_poly.entity_id
_entity_poly.type
_entity_poly.pdbx_seq_one_letter_code
_entity_poly.pdbx_strand_id
1 'polypeptide(L)'
;MEPRARAGKNVGKMNFSHNELAQLLYAHGDVKIPLPETVRVLDEILTDFMQSIAFEATRAAHYSGRQKIKYEDFEFAFRKNPAFLGKVQEVFEKQREIKKARDIIRDGEDEIIKGAADEEKKRAKAEDRALPARADEELGEADDDVNAEADAMGKKR
;
A
#
# COMPACT_ATOMS: atom_id res chain seq x y z
N MET A 1 27.24 -23.69 -9.65
CA MET A 1 27.62 -22.70 -8.61
C MET A 1 26.78 -22.99 -7.39
N GLU A 2 27.40 -23.47 -6.31
CA GLU A 2 26.70 -23.59 -5.03
C GLU A 2 26.37 -22.19 -4.50
N PRO A 3 25.15 -21.95 -4.00
CA PRO A 3 24.81 -20.68 -3.39
C PRO A 3 25.61 -20.53 -2.10
N ARG A 4 26.58 -19.61 -2.07
CA ARG A 4 27.29 -19.25 -0.83
C ARG A 4 26.26 -18.78 0.19
N ALA A 5 26.11 -19.55 1.27
CA ALA A 5 25.40 -19.11 2.46
C ALA A 5 26.02 -17.78 2.92
N ARG A 6 25.24 -16.70 2.83
CA ARG A 6 25.64 -15.41 3.40
C ARG A 6 25.67 -15.61 4.91
N ALA A 7 26.75 -15.19 5.57
CA ALA A 7 26.80 -15.19 7.03
C ALA A 7 25.54 -14.53 7.58
N GLY A 8 24.85 -15.21 8.50
CA GLY A 8 23.64 -14.68 9.10
C GLY A 8 23.93 -13.30 9.69
N LYS A 9 23.14 -12.28 9.31
CA LYS A 9 23.34 -10.91 9.81
C LYS A 9 23.26 -10.82 11.34
N ASN A 10 22.70 -11.85 11.98
CA ASN A 10 22.37 -11.89 13.40
C ASN A 10 23.06 -13.05 14.15
N VAL A 11 24.24 -13.52 13.72
CA VAL A 11 24.97 -14.56 14.48
C VAL A 11 25.23 -14.07 15.91
N GLY A 12 24.71 -14.80 16.91
CA GLY A 12 24.81 -14.43 18.33
C GLY A 12 23.84 -13.33 18.79
N LYS A 13 22.87 -12.95 17.95
CA LYS A 13 21.80 -12.00 18.25
C LYS A 13 20.46 -12.62 17.89
N MET A 14 19.39 -12.10 18.49
CA MET A 14 18.03 -12.53 18.12
C MET A 14 17.68 -12.09 16.70
N ASN A 15 16.91 -12.91 15.98
CA ASN A 15 16.40 -12.58 14.65
C ASN A 15 15.17 -11.69 14.70
N PHE A 16 14.32 -11.90 15.70
CA PHE A 16 13.08 -11.14 15.93
C PHE A 16 13.22 -10.17 17.09
N SER A 17 12.39 -9.13 17.10
CA SER A 17 12.35 -8.23 18.25
C SER A 17 11.71 -8.94 19.44
N HIS A 18 12.18 -8.59 20.65
CA HIS A 18 11.63 -9.15 21.88
C HIS A 18 10.12 -8.87 22.02
N ASN A 19 9.66 -7.67 21.62
CA ASN A 19 8.26 -7.28 21.74
C ASN A 19 7.34 -8.09 20.82
N GLU A 20 7.77 -8.40 19.60
CA GLU A 20 6.98 -9.23 18.66
C GLU A 20 6.78 -10.65 19.22
N LEU A 21 7.86 -11.26 19.72
CA LEU A 21 7.80 -12.61 20.29
C LEU A 21 7.01 -12.63 21.60
N ALA A 22 7.14 -11.61 22.44
CA ALA A 22 6.35 -11.50 23.68
C ALA A 22 4.86 -11.33 23.39
N GLN A 23 4.49 -10.52 22.38
CA GLN A 23 3.10 -10.37 21.96
C GLN A 23 2.53 -11.66 21.37
N LEU A 24 3.34 -12.40 20.60
CA LEU A 24 2.94 -13.71 20.08
C LEU A 24 2.64 -14.68 21.23
N LEU A 25 3.54 -14.79 22.21
CA LEU A 25 3.34 -15.63 23.39
C LEU A 25 2.06 -15.25 24.16
N TYR A 26 1.87 -13.95 24.41
CA TYR A 26 0.68 -13.45 25.10
C TYR A 26 -0.62 -13.75 24.33
N ALA A 27 -0.61 -13.57 23.00
CA ALA A 27 -1.76 -13.89 22.15
C ALA A 27 -2.13 -15.39 22.17
N HIS A 28 -1.16 -16.26 22.48
CA HIS A 28 -1.35 -17.69 22.62
C HIS A 28 -1.54 -18.15 24.08
N GLY A 29 -1.72 -17.22 25.03
CA GLY A 29 -2.11 -17.51 26.41
C GLY A 29 -0.99 -17.51 27.44
N ASP A 30 0.21 -17.06 27.07
CA ASP A 30 1.31 -16.84 28.02
C ASP A 30 1.11 -15.54 28.84
N VAL A 31 2.00 -15.29 29.81
CA VAL A 31 2.02 -14.06 30.62
C VAL A 31 2.43 -12.84 29.79
N LYS A 32 1.97 -11.64 30.21
CA LYS A 32 2.26 -10.37 29.52
C LYS A 32 3.76 -10.03 29.43
N ILE A 33 4.54 -10.46 30.43
CA ILE A 33 5.98 -10.26 30.49
C ILE A 33 6.62 -11.65 30.60
N PRO A 34 6.89 -12.32 29.48
CA PRO A 34 7.49 -13.65 29.49
C PRO A 34 8.95 -13.59 29.93
N LEU A 35 9.48 -14.73 30.37
CA LEU A 35 10.88 -14.85 30.74
C LEU A 35 11.79 -14.56 29.52
N PRO A 36 12.89 -13.81 29.68
CA PRO A 36 13.82 -13.53 28.59
C PRO A 36 14.38 -14.79 27.91
N GLU A 37 14.57 -15.86 28.68
CA GLU A 37 15.04 -17.16 28.20
C GLU A 37 14.00 -17.83 27.30
N THR A 38 12.72 -17.79 27.65
CA THR A 38 11.62 -18.31 26.81
C THR A 38 11.59 -17.60 25.47
N VAL A 39 11.73 -16.28 25.47
CA VAL A 39 11.74 -15.47 24.24
C VAL A 39 12.95 -15.79 23.37
N ARG A 40 14.13 -16.02 23.97
CA ARG A 40 15.34 -16.46 23.23
C ARG A 40 15.16 -17.84 22.60
N VAL A 41 14.64 -18.80 23.35
CA VAL A 41 14.40 -20.15 22.83
C VAL A 41 13.36 -20.13 21.71
N LEU A 42 12.30 -19.32 21.85
CA LEU A 42 11.32 -19.13 20.79
C LEU A 42 11.95 -18.55 19.51
N ASP A 43 12.85 -17.57 19.62
CA ASP A 43 13.58 -17.00 18.48
C ASP A 43 14.39 -18.08 17.73
N GLU A 44 15.09 -18.95 18.46
CA GLU A 44 15.85 -20.06 17.88
C GLU A 44 14.93 -21.07 17.18
N ILE A 45 13.86 -21.51 17.84
CA ILE A 45 12.89 -22.46 17.29
C ILE A 45 12.24 -21.89 16.02
N LEU A 46 11.81 -20.63 16.06
CA LEU A 46 11.15 -20.00 14.92
C LEU A 46 12.11 -19.81 13.74
N THR A 47 13.37 -19.46 14.05
CA THR A 47 14.44 -19.35 13.04
C THR A 47 14.67 -20.68 12.34
N ASP A 48 14.82 -21.77 13.10
CA ASP A 48 15.03 -23.12 12.56
C ASP A 48 13.82 -23.60 11.73
N PHE A 49 12.61 -23.34 12.21
CA PHE A 49 11.37 -23.66 11.49
C PHE A 49 11.30 -22.99 10.13
N MET A 50 11.53 -21.67 10.07
CA MET A 50 11.50 -20.93 8.80
C MET A 50 12.61 -21.38 7.84
N GLN A 51 13.82 -21.62 8.35
CA GLN A 51 14.92 -22.10 7.53
C GLN A 51 14.60 -23.46 6.93
N SER A 52 14.12 -24.40 7.75
CA SER A 52 13.73 -25.75 7.31
C SER A 52 12.69 -25.71 6.18
N ILE A 53 11.65 -24.88 6.32
CA ILE A 53 10.62 -24.73 5.29
C ILE A 53 11.17 -24.04 4.04
N ALA A 54 11.99 -23.01 4.19
CA ALA A 54 12.61 -22.33 3.07
C ALA A 54 13.49 -23.28 2.24
N PHE A 55 14.22 -24.19 2.89
CA PHE A 55 14.99 -25.22 2.19
C PHE A 55 14.08 -26.21 1.44
N GLU A 56 12.96 -26.64 2.04
CA GLU A 56 12.01 -27.53 1.34
C GLU A 56 11.36 -26.83 0.12
N ALA A 57 10.93 -25.59 0.27
CA ALA A 57 10.39 -24.78 -0.83
C ALA A 57 11.44 -24.54 -1.92
N THR A 58 12.69 -24.27 -1.54
CA THR A 58 13.82 -24.13 -2.48
C THR A 58 14.05 -25.41 -3.27
N ARG A 59 13.96 -26.58 -2.62
CA ARG A 59 14.08 -27.87 -3.30
C ARG A 59 12.95 -28.09 -4.31
N ALA A 60 11.72 -27.71 -3.98
CA ALA A 60 10.59 -27.76 -4.90
C ALA A 60 10.80 -26.82 -6.11
N ALA A 61 11.25 -25.59 -5.86
CA ALA A 61 11.56 -24.62 -6.92
C ALA A 61 12.67 -25.15 -7.85
N HIS A 62 13.75 -25.71 -7.29
CA HIS A 62 14.85 -26.29 -8.06
C HIS A 62 14.43 -27.48 -8.92
N TYR A 63 13.53 -28.33 -8.42
CA TYR A 63 12.98 -29.44 -9.21
C TYR A 63 12.24 -28.93 -10.46
N SER A 64 11.61 -27.75 -10.38
CA SER A 64 10.99 -27.07 -11.53
C SER A 64 11.97 -26.24 -12.38
N GLY A 65 13.29 -26.36 -12.16
CA GLY A 65 14.32 -25.63 -12.89
C GLY A 65 14.42 -24.13 -12.54
N ARG A 66 13.73 -23.69 -11.47
CA ARG A 66 13.75 -22.29 -11.03
C ARG A 66 14.75 -22.07 -9.91
N GLN A 67 15.49 -20.96 -9.99
CA GLN A 67 16.33 -20.48 -8.88
C GLN A 67 15.55 -19.61 -7.89
N LYS A 68 14.46 -18.97 -8.34
CA LYS A 68 13.60 -18.11 -7.52
C LYS A 68 12.41 -18.89 -6.99
N ILE A 69 12.22 -18.80 -5.68
CA ILE A 69 11.10 -19.40 -4.94
C ILE A 69 9.84 -18.55 -5.18
N LYS A 70 8.70 -19.21 -5.35
CA LYS A 70 7.35 -18.63 -5.45
C LYS A 70 6.50 -19.08 -4.26
N TYR A 71 5.33 -18.46 -4.08
CA TYR A 71 4.39 -18.84 -3.02
C TYR A 71 3.91 -20.30 -3.17
N GLU A 72 3.70 -20.77 -4.40
CA GLU A 72 3.29 -22.14 -4.74
C GLU A 72 4.28 -23.18 -4.19
N ASP A 73 5.57 -22.84 -4.10
CA ASP A 73 6.60 -23.73 -3.57
C ASP A 73 6.42 -23.94 -2.05
N PHE A 74 5.93 -22.92 -1.34
CA PHE A 74 5.58 -23.02 0.09
C PHE A 74 4.28 -23.81 0.29
N GLU A 75 3.27 -23.61 -0.56
CA GLU A 75 2.06 -24.45 -0.54
C GLU A 75 2.41 -25.93 -0.72
N PHE A 76 3.31 -26.22 -1.67
CA PHE A 76 3.80 -27.57 -1.87
C PHE A 76 4.61 -28.09 -0.67
N ALA A 77 5.46 -27.27 -0.05
CA ALA A 77 6.18 -27.65 1.17
C ALA A 77 5.19 -28.05 2.29
N PHE A 78 4.09 -27.32 2.44
CA PHE A 78 3.06 -27.59 3.45
C PHE A 78 2.07 -28.72 3.12
N ARG A 79 2.19 -29.40 1.97
CA ARG A 79 1.24 -30.47 1.53
C ARG A 79 1.00 -31.58 2.57
N LYS A 80 1.94 -31.83 3.47
CA LYS A 80 1.84 -32.85 4.53
C LYS A 80 1.17 -32.34 5.80
N ASN A 81 1.08 -31.03 5.98
CA ASN A 81 0.45 -30.40 7.13
C ASN A 81 -0.80 -29.61 6.68
N PRO A 82 -1.99 -30.22 6.74
CA PRO A 82 -3.21 -29.59 6.26
C PRO A 82 -3.57 -28.32 7.03
N ALA A 83 -3.18 -28.22 8.31
CA ALA A 83 -3.46 -27.02 9.12
C ALA A 83 -2.64 -25.81 8.62
N PHE A 84 -1.35 -26.01 8.33
CA PHE A 84 -0.51 -24.93 7.78
C PHE A 84 -0.94 -24.55 6.36
N LEU A 85 -1.28 -25.53 5.52
CA LEU A 85 -1.76 -25.26 4.16
C LEU A 85 -3.08 -24.48 4.18
N GLY A 86 -4.06 -24.91 4.97
CA GLY A 86 -5.33 -24.22 5.12
C GLY A 86 -5.13 -22.79 5.65
N LYS A 87 -4.19 -22.59 6.58
CA LYS A 87 -3.91 -21.25 7.10
C LYS A 87 -3.31 -20.32 6.05
N VAL A 88 -2.40 -20.83 5.22
CA VAL A 88 -1.81 -20.04 4.11
C VAL A 88 -2.90 -19.61 3.13
N GLN A 89 -3.78 -20.54 2.74
CA GLN A 89 -4.89 -20.24 1.82
C GLN A 89 -5.85 -19.21 2.41
N GLU A 90 -6.27 -19.38 3.66
CA GLU A 90 -7.14 -18.44 4.38
C GLU A 90 -6.56 -17.02 4.39
N VAL A 91 -5.25 -16.87 4.59
CA VAL A 91 -4.59 -15.57 4.60
C VAL A 91 -4.65 -14.91 3.22
N PHE A 92 -4.42 -15.65 2.14
CA PHE A 92 -4.52 -15.11 0.77
C PHE A 92 -5.96 -14.74 0.39
N GLU A 93 -6.94 -15.54 0.81
CA GLU A 93 -8.36 -15.27 0.60
C GLU A 93 -8.77 -13.97 1.30
N LYS A 94 -8.43 -13.81 2.58
CA LYS A 94 -8.70 -12.58 3.34
C LYS A 94 -8.02 -11.37 2.74
N GLN A 95 -6.78 -11.47 2.26
CA GLN A 95 -6.12 -10.38 1.56
C GLN A 95 -6.87 -9.98 0.29
N ARG A 96 -7.37 -10.96 -0.47
CA ARG A 96 -8.15 -10.71 -1.69
C ARG A 96 -9.48 -10.03 -1.37
N GLU A 97 -10.17 -10.45 -0.31
CA GLU A 97 -11.40 -9.83 0.17
C GLU A 97 -11.18 -8.38 0.60
N ILE A 98 -10.14 -8.13 1.41
CA ILE A 98 -9.77 -6.77 1.83
C ILE A 98 -9.47 -5.89 0.61
N LYS A 99 -8.74 -6.42 -0.37
CA LYS A 99 -8.43 -5.67 -1.59
C LYS A 99 -9.70 -5.30 -2.36
N LYS A 100 -10.60 -6.25 -2.58
CA LYS A 100 -11.90 -6.00 -3.23
C LYS A 100 -12.73 -4.96 -2.47
N ALA A 101 -12.77 -5.05 -1.14
CA ALA A 101 -13.49 -4.08 -0.32
C ALA A 101 -12.90 -2.67 -0.46
N ARG A 102 -11.57 -2.53 -0.50
CA ARG A 102 -10.90 -1.25 -0.73
C ARG A 102 -11.18 -0.68 -2.13
N ASP A 103 -11.22 -1.54 -3.14
CA ASP A 103 -11.50 -1.13 -4.52
C ASP A 103 -12.94 -0.60 -4.64
N ILE A 104 -13.93 -1.28 -4.05
CA ILE A 104 -15.34 -0.82 -4.04
C ILE A 104 -15.49 0.56 -3.38
N ILE A 105 -14.81 0.80 -2.25
CA ILE A 105 -14.86 2.10 -1.56
C ILE A 105 -14.29 3.20 -2.46
N ARG A 106 -13.15 2.94 -3.09
CA ARG A 106 -12.51 3.91 -3.98
C ARG A 106 -13.38 4.21 -5.21
N ASP A 107 -13.93 3.20 -5.84
CA ASP A 107 -14.80 3.40 -7.01
C ASP A 107 -16.06 4.19 -6.64
N GLY A 108 -16.62 3.95 -5.45
CA GLY A 108 -17.72 4.76 -4.91
C GLY A 108 -17.34 6.22 -4.62
N GLU A 109 -16.15 6.47 -4.08
CA GLU A 109 -15.64 7.84 -3.88
C GLU A 109 -15.43 8.57 -5.23
N ASP A 110 -14.86 7.87 -6.22
CA ASP A 110 -14.65 8.41 -7.57
C ASP A 110 -15.99 8.74 -8.27
N GLU A 111 -17.04 7.94 -8.04
CA GLU A 111 -18.40 8.23 -8.53
C GLU A 111 -19.02 9.45 -7.85
N ILE A 112 -18.84 9.61 -6.54
CA ILE A 112 -19.35 10.77 -5.79
C ILE A 112 -18.65 12.06 -6.24
N ILE A 113 -17.32 12.02 -6.41
CA ILE A 113 -16.54 13.18 -6.87
C ILE A 113 -16.95 13.59 -8.30
N LYS A 114 -17.15 12.61 -9.20
CA LYS A 114 -17.66 12.89 -10.54
C LYS A 114 -19.07 13.48 -10.51
N GLY A 115 -19.96 12.93 -9.68
CA GLY A 115 -21.31 13.45 -9.50
C GLY A 115 -21.32 14.90 -9.00
N ALA A 116 -20.46 15.23 -8.04
CA ALA A 116 -20.29 16.59 -7.54
C ALA A 116 -19.74 17.55 -8.61
N ALA A 117 -18.73 17.13 -9.38
CA ALA A 117 -18.16 17.94 -10.45
C ALA A 117 -19.14 18.18 -11.61
N ASP A 118 -19.99 17.20 -11.92
CA ASP A 118 -21.02 17.33 -12.95
C ASP A 118 -22.19 18.21 -12.50
N GLU A 119 -22.57 18.14 -11.22
CA GLU A 119 -23.53 19.08 -10.59
C GLU A 119 -22.99 20.52 -10.62
N GLU A 120 -21.72 20.73 -10.27
CA GLU A 120 -21.09 22.06 -10.27
C GLU A 120 -21.01 22.65 -11.69
N LYS A 121 -20.66 21.85 -12.69
CA LYS A 121 -20.68 22.27 -14.11
C LYS A 121 -22.09 22.61 -14.60
N LYS A 122 -23.12 21.88 -14.15
CA LYS A 122 -24.52 22.19 -14.51
C LYS A 122 -24.97 23.50 -13.87
N ARG A 123 -24.58 23.79 -12.63
CA ARG A 123 -24.87 25.06 -11.94
C ARG A 123 -24.17 26.24 -12.62
N ALA A 124 -22.87 26.11 -12.92
CA ALA A 124 -22.13 27.15 -13.64
C ALA A 124 -22.72 27.47 -15.03
N LYS A 125 -23.16 26.45 -15.77
CA LYS A 125 -23.85 26.65 -17.07
C LYS A 125 -25.24 27.27 -16.94
N ALA A 126 -25.93 27.06 -15.82
CA ALA A 126 -27.23 27.67 -15.56
C ALA A 126 -27.08 29.15 -15.16
N GLU A 127 -26.03 29.50 -14.42
CA GLU A 127 -25.68 30.89 -14.05
C GLU A 127 -25.22 31.71 -15.27
N ASP A 128 -24.41 31.13 -16.16
CA ASP A 128 -23.97 31.78 -17.42
C ASP A 128 -25.13 32.05 -18.40
N ARG A 129 -26.18 31.22 -18.35
CA ARG A 129 -27.43 31.41 -19.14
C ARG A 129 -28.41 32.41 -18.50
N ALA A 130 -28.17 32.85 -17.26
CA ALA A 130 -29.05 33.75 -16.52
C ALA A 130 -28.59 35.22 -16.54
N LEU A 131 -27.53 35.57 -17.28
CA LEU A 131 -27.12 36.94 -17.58
C LEU A 131 -27.74 37.39 -18.92
N PRO A 132 -28.88 38.11 -18.96
CA PRO A 132 -29.42 38.66 -20.19
C PRO A 132 -28.73 39.97 -20.57
N ALA A 133 -28.60 40.15 -21.89
CA ALA A 133 -28.19 41.34 -22.60
C ALA A 133 -28.66 42.67 -21.98
N ARG A 134 -27.71 43.57 -21.70
CA ARG A 134 -27.91 45.02 -21.70
C ARG A 134 -26.90 45.66 -22.66
N ALA A 135 -27.24 45.59 -23.95
CA ALA A 135 -26.94 46.60 -24.97
C ALA A 135 -28.32 47.19 -25.32
N ASP A 136 -28.60 48.48 -25.44
CA ASP A 136 -27.82 49.68 -25.73
C ASP A 136 -28.42 50.86 -24.94
N GLU A 137 -27.60 51.68 -24.29
CA GLU A 137 -27.91 53.10 -24.07
C GLU A 137 -26.71 53.89 -24.61
N GLU A 138 -26.84 54.29 -25.87
CA GLU A 138 -26.34 55.51 -26.51
C GLU A 138 -25.36 56.36 -25.67
N LEU A 139 -24.07 56.04 -25.75
CA LEU A 139 -23.01 56.98 -25.38
C LEU A 139 -22.60 57.76 -26.65
N GLY A 140 -23.14 58.97 -26.76
CA GLY A 140 -22.81 59.93 -27.79
C GLY A 140 -21.32 60.29 -27.82
N GLU A 141 -20.88 60.61 -29.04
CA GLU A 141 -19.55 61.03 -29.45
C GLU A 141 -18.93 62.10 -28.55
N ALA A 142 -17.70 61.85 -28.06
CA ALA A 142 -16.70 62.88 -27.84
C ALA A 142 -15.32 62.23 -27.96
N ASP A 143 -14.69 62.50 -29.10
CA ASP A 143 -13.29 62.33 -29.41
C ASP A 143 -12.37 63.07 -28.41
N ASP A 144 -11.07 62.77 -28.54
CA ASP A 144 -9.91 63.56 -28.11
C ASP A 144 -9.52 63.51 -26.62
N ASP A 145 -8.63 62.59 -26.26
CA ASP A 145 -7.20 62.94 -26.33
C ASP A 145 -6.26 61.77 -26.01
N VAL A 146 -5.21 61.74 -26.81
CA VAL A 146 -4.19 60.73 -26.93
C VAL A 146 -3.04 61.03 -25.97
N ASN A 147 -2.52 59.98 -25.34
CA ASN A 147 -1.09 59.77 -25.05
C ASN A 147 -0.42 60.60 -23.93
N ALA A 148 -0.07 59.91 -22.84
CA ALA A 148 1.12 60.21 -22.06
C ALA A 148 1.75 58.89 -21.56
N GLU A 149 2.79 58.46 -22.29
CA GLU A 149 4.04 57.79 -21.88
C GLU A 149 4.02 56.92 -20.59
N ALA A 150 4.30 55.63 -20.70
CA ALA A 150 5.63 55.03 -20.77
C ALA A 150 6.42 55.08 -19.45
N ASP A 151 7.13 53.98 -19.17
CA ASP A 151 8.04 53.73 -18.06
C ASP A 151 7.46 53.40 -16.68
N ALA A 152 7.46 52.10 -16.35
CA ALA A 152 8.60 51.56 -15.61
C ALA A 152 8.49 50.03 -15.49
N MET A 153 9.25 49.31 -16.32
CA MET A 153 9.66 47.95 -16.00
C MET A 153 10.45 47.96 -14.67
N GLY A 154 9.93 47.28 -13.66
CA GLY A 154 10.61 47.04 -12.38
C GLY A 154 10.82 45.55 -12.14
N LYS A 155 11.93 45.03 -12.69
CA LYS A 155 12.44 43.66 -12.47
C LYS A 155 13.16 43.57 -11.11
N LYS A 156 13.18 42.36 -10.54
CA LYS A 156 13.97 41.86 -9.38
C LYS A 156 13.32 42.10 -8.01
N ARG A 157 13.33 41.14 -7.08
CA ARG A 157 14.39 40.15 -6.78
C ARG A 157 13.85 38.76 -6.51
#